data_AF-W6NI93-F1
#
_entry.id   AF-W6NI93-F1
#
_cell.length_a   1.000
_cell.length_b   1.000
_cell.length_c   1.000
_cell.angle_alpha   90.00
_cell.angle_beta   90.00
_cell.angle_gamma   90.00
#
_symmetry.space_group_name_H-M   'P 1'
#
loop_
_entity.id
_entity.type
_entity.pdbx_description
1 polymer ?
#
loop_
_entity_poly.entity_id
_entity_poly.type
_entity_poly.pdbx_seq_one_letter_code
_entity_poly.pdbx_strand_id
1 'polypeptide(L)'
;DCPLVYKYSDTLKKLELESVTLDRLLRLTKTIPAVPNVASVLSEMDAASSLQEIWMSACYPLHSQLVVPKDDLRTQVKLNIAHIVEQNYPHLVNRVADSIIRLLADCVQDDTKIVTVFHFVGIFEGRQFEPYIENLGHDAWMISLLSSGQASRILQVADRLSRIPIVPPIESLKQIGMILADGEEQNRKILERYLLSARGQLLSDLTSSYLCLLESDEELARLGALRALSVIGKLRNVRQLRYILEHDTSEKVKREAGRLLKRIDSKEVPSDEQITRI
;
A
#
# COMPACT_ATOMS: atom_id res chain seq x y z
N ASP A 1 -17.74 16.93 -10.30
CA ASP A 1 -16.58 16.04 -10.55
C ASP A 1 -15.79 15.79 -9.29
N CYS A 2 -15.58 14.51 -8.96
CA CYS A 2 -14.75 14.08 -7.83
C CYS A 2 -13.27 14.45 -8.07
N PRO A 3 -12.62 15.26 -7.22
CA PRO A 3 -11.21 15.64 -7.36
C PRO A 3 -10.25 14.58 -6.77
N LEU A 4 -10.79 13.53 -6.15
CA LEU A 4 -10.07 12.38 -5.65
C LEU A 4 -10.08 11.30 -6.72
N VAL A 5 -8.90 10.84 -7.14
CA VAL A 5 -8.72 10.00 -8.33
C VAL A 5 -7.86 8.76 -8.05
N TYR A 6 -7.48 8.51 -6.80
CA TYR A 6 -6.62 7.41 -6.43
C TYR A 6 -7.30 6.07 -6.70
N LYS A 7 -8.52 5.83 -6.19
CA LYS A 7 -9.23 4.57 -6.45
C LYS A 7 -9.48 4.37 -7.93
N TYR A 8 -9.87 5.44 -8.64
CA TYR A 8 -10.05 5.38 -10.09
C TYR A 8 -8.75 4.98 -10.81
N SER A 9 -7.62 5.60 -10.47
CA SER A 9 -6.32 5.32 -11.07
C SER A 9 -5.81 3.92 -10.72
N ASP A 10 -6.05 3.46 -9.48
CA ASP A 10 -5.70 2.12 -9.02
C ASP A 10 -6.50 1.05 -9.76
N THR A 11 -7.83 1.23 -9.88
CA THR A 11 -8.69 0.35 -10.67
C THR A 11 -8.27 0.33 -12.14
N LEU A 12 -7.93 1.48 -12.72
CA LEU A 12 -7.49 1.56 -14.11
C LEU A 12 -6.18 0.77 -14.33
N LYS A 13 -5.19 0.91 -13.44
CA LYS A 13 -3.94 0.11 -13.49
C LYS A 13 -4.20 -1.39 -13.39
N LYS A 14 -5.14 -1.81 -12.53
CA LYS A 14 -5.52 -3.22 -12.40
C LYS A 14 -6.14 -3.75 -13.69
N LEU A 15 -7.05 -2.99 -14.30
CA LEU A 15 -7.66 -3.35 -15.59
C LEU A 15 -6.63 -3.40 -16.73
N GLU A 16 -5.64 -2.50 -16.72
CA GLU A 16 -4.53 -2.55 -17.69
C GLU A 16 -3.71 -3.83 -17.53
N LEU A 17 -3.38 -4.23 -16.29
CA LEU A 17 -2.68 -5.48 -16.01
C LEU A 17 -3.48 -6.71 -16.44
N GLU A 18 -4.79 -6.72 -16.19
CA GLU A 18 -5.69 -7.78 -16.66
C GLU A 18 -5.73 -7.85 -18.18
N SER A 19 -5.78 -6.71 -18.87
CA SER A 19 -5.77 -6.65 -20.33
C SER A 19 -4.46 -7.22 -20.91
N VAL A 20 -3.31 -6.87 -20.34
CA VAL A 20 -2.00 -7.44 -20.73
C VAL A 20 -1.97 -8.95 -20.48
N THR A 21 -2.53 -9.40 -19.36
CA THR A 21 -2.61 -10.81 -19.01
C THR A 21 -3.48 -11.58 -20.01
N LEU A 22 -4.64 -11.02 -20.39
CA LEU A 22 -5.53 -11.61 -21.39
C LEU A 22 -4.89 -11.67 -22.78
N ASP A 23 -4.15 -10.64 -23.21
CA ASP A 23 -3.42 -10.67 -24.49
C ASP A 23 -2.34 -11.75 -24.48
N ARG A 24 -1.60 -11.90 -23.36
CA ARG A 24 -0.64 -13.00 -23.20
C ARG A 24 -1.32 -14.37 -23.30
N LEU A 25 -2.43 -14.57 -22.60
CA LEU A 25 -3.22 -15.80 -22.69
C LEU A 25 -3.67 -16.10 -24.12
N LEU A 26 -4.15 -15.09 -24.84
CA LEU A 26 -4.56 -15.24 -26.23
C LEU A 26 -3.39 -15.64 -27.13
N ARG A 27 -2.18 -15.11 -26.90
CA ARG A 27 -0.98 -15.56 -27.62
C ARG A 27 -0.63 -17.01 -27.32
N LEU A 28 -0.67 -17.41 -26.05
CA LEU A 28 -0.37 -18.78 -25.61
C LEU A 28 -1.29 -19.82 -26.25
N THR A 29 -2.57 -19.49 -26.44
CA THR A 29 -3.51 -20.39 -27.16
C THR A 29 -3.15 -20.64 -28.62
N LYS A 30 -2.30 -19.79 -29.23
CA LYS A 30 -1.82 -19.94 -30.61
C LYS A 30 -0.49 -20.69 -30.70
N THR A 31 0.31 -20.71 -29.63
CA THR A 31 1.68 -21.23 -29.62
C THR A 31 1.84 -22.56 -28.89
N ILE A 32 1.02 -22.82 -27.87
CA ILE A 32 1.23 -23.97 -26.97
C ILE A 32 0.46 -25.21 -27.47
N PRO A 33 1.07 -26.41 -27.41
CA PRO A 33 0.38 -27.68 -27.69
C PRO A 33 -0.87 -27.89 -26.82
N ALA A 34 -1.74 -28.82 -27.24
CA ALA A 34 -3.01 -29.14 -26.54
C ALA A 34 -2.85 -29.50 -25.04
N VAL A 35 -1.65 -29.87 -24.59
CA VAL A 35 -1.32 -30.02 -23.16
C VAL A 35 -0.16 -29.09 -22.82
N PRO A 36 -0.42 -27.96 -22.14
CA PRO A 36 0.59 -26.97 -21.81
C PRO A 36 1.57 -27.49 -20.74
N ASN A 37 2.87 -27.43 -21.01
CA ASN A 37 3.91 -27.63 -19.99
C ASN A 37 4.12 -26.31 -19.23
N VAL A 38 4.02 -26.35 -17.88
CA VAL A 38 4.19 -25.16 -17.02
C VAL A 38 5.54 -24.45 -17.22
N ALA A 39 6.63 -25.19 -17.46
CA ALA A 39 7.93 -24.59 -17.72
C ALA A 39 7.93 -23.81 -19.04
N SER A 40 7.27 -24.35 -20.08
CA SER A 40 7.10 -23.66 -21.36
C SER A 40 6.23 -22.41 -21.22
N VAL A 41 5.12 -22.50 -20.48
CA VAL A 41 4.25 -21.34 -20.18
C VAL A 41 5.04 -20.24 -19.48
N LEU A 42 5.77 -20.58 -18.41
CA LEU A 42 6.58 -19.62 -17.65
C LEU A 42 7.67 -18.98 -18.50
N SER A 43 8.32 -19.75 -19.38
CA SER A 43 9.33 -19.24 -20.30
C SER A 43 8.73 -18.32 -21.37
N GLU A 44 7.55 -18.64 -21.92
CA GLU A 44 6.85 -17.78 -22.89
C GLU A 44 6.33 -16.48 -22.25
N MET A 45 6.10 -16.50 -20.94
CA MET A 45 5.77 -15.31 -20.15
C MET A 45 6.99 -14.46 -19.76
N ASP A 46 8.20 -14.86 -20.14
CA ASP A 46 9.46 -14.22 -19.75
C ASP A 46 9.62 -14.12 -18.21
N ALA A 47 9.12 -15.11 -17.47
CA ALA A 47 9.26 -15.15 -16.03
C ALA A 47 10.72 -15.43 -15.65
N ALA A 48 11.29 -14.65 -14.73
CA ALA A 48 12.65 -14.85 -14.23
C ALA A 48 12.82 -16.26 -13.63
N SER A 49 13.99 -16.88 -13.80
CA SER A 49 14.25 -18.27 -13.35
C SER A 49 13.91 -18.51 -11.89
N SER A 50 14.26 -17.57 -11.00
CA SER A 50 13.90 -17.65 -9.57
C SER A 50 12.39 -17.72 -9.35
N LEU A 51 11.61 -16.97 -10.13
CA LEU A 51 10.16 -16.96 -10.04
C LEU A 51 9.56 -18.27 -10.58
N GLN A 52 10.16 -18.82 -11.64
CA GLN A 52 9.78 -20.13 -12.17
C GLN A 52 9.99 -21.24 -11.13
N GLU A 53 11.16 -21.25 -10.50
CA GLU A 53 11.52 -22.21 -9.44
C GLU A 53 10.53 -22.15 -8.28
N ILE A 54 10.16 -20.96 -7.82
CA ILE A 54 9.20 -20.79 -6.72
C ILE A 54 7.83 -21.34 -7.11
N TRP A 55 7.32 -21.01 -8.30
CA TRP A 55 6.01 -21.51 -8.74
C TRP A 55 6.02 -23.04 -8.85
N MET A 56 7.03 -23.61 -9.51
CA MET A 56 7.17 -25.05 -9.67
C MET A 56 7.32 -25.77 -8.31
N SER A 57 8.15 -25.23 -7.41
CA SER A 57 8.35 -25.74 -6.05
C SER A 57 7.05 -25.70 -5.24
N ALA A 58 6.27 -24.62 -5.33
CA ALA A 58 4.99 -24.52 -4.65
C ALA A 58 3.94 -25.49 -5.23
N CYS A 59 3.94 -25.73 -6.55
CA CYS A 59 2.95 -26.57 -7.20
C CYS A 59 3.25 -28.07 -7.11
N TYR A 60 4.53 -28.46 -7.01
CA TYR A 60 4.97 -29.85 -7.04
C TYR A 60 4.31 -30.73 -5.95
N PRO A 61 4.29 -30.32 -4.65
CA PRO A 61 3.62 -31.08 -3.59
C PRO A 61 2.10 -31.16 -3.75
N LEU A 62 1.51 -30.28 -4.56
CA LEU A 62 0.06 -30.17 -4.76
C LEU A 62 -0.42 -30.91 -6.01
N HIS A 63 0.48 -31.58 -6.73
CA HIS A 63 0.20 -32.22 -8.02
C HIS A 63 -0.54 -31.30 -9.01
N SER A 64 -0.27 -30.01 -8.93
CA SER A 64 -0.89 -28.95 -9.73
C SER A 64 0.16 -28.33 -10.66
N GLN A 65 -0.27 -27.59 -11.69
CA GLN A 65 0.66 -26.97 -12.65
C GLN A 65 0.32 -25.51 -12.96
N LEU A 66 -0.84 -25.27 -13.60
CA LEU A 66 -1.22 -23.92 -14.04
C LEU A 66 -2.20 -23.22 -13.11
N VAL A 67 -2.91 -23.99 -12.29
CA VAL A 67 -3.97 -23.52 -11.40
C VAL A 67 -3.83 -24.23 -10.07
N VAL A 68 -3.93 -23.49 -8.97
CA VAL A 68 -3.78 -23.98 -7.60
C VAL A 68 -4.87 -23.40 -6.70
N PRO A 69 -5.48 -24.18 -5.79
CA PRO A 69 -6.35 -23.63 -4.77
C PRO A 69 -5.63 -22.60 -3.90
N LYS A 70 -6.30 -21.48 -3.59
CA LYS A 70 -5.70 -20.34 -2.87
C LYS A 70 -5.12 -20.73 -1.50
N ASP A 71 -5.84 -21.54 -0.74
CA ASP A 71 -5.43 -21.94 0.62
C ASP A 71 -4.23 -22.90 0.60
N ASP A 72 -4.17 -23.78 -0.40
CA ASP A 72 -3.03 -24.68 -0.60
C ASP A 72 -1.80 -23.88 -1.04
N LEU A 73 -1.98 -22.96 -2.00
CA LEU A 73 -0.91 -22.07 -2.45
C LEU A 73 -0.35 -21.23 -1.31
N ARG A 74 -1.21 -20.70 -0.43
CA ARG A 74 -0.79 -19.96 0.77
C ARG A 74 0.18 -20.75 1.63
N THR A 75 -0.12 -22.02 1.86
CA THR A 75 0.73 -22.91 2.66
C THR A 75 2.08 -23.11 1.99
N GLN A 76 2.09 -23.30 0.67
CA GLN A 76 3.32 -23.51 -0.09
C GLN A 76 4.17 -22.25 -0.22
N VAL A 77 3.56 -21.09 -0.47
CA VAL A 77 4.23 -19.79 -0.47
C VAL A 77 4.93 -19.54 0.87
N LYS A 78 4.24 -19.79 1.98
CA LYS A 78 4.83 -19.67 3.33
C LYS A 78 6.12 -20.48 3.48
N LEU A 79 6.11 -21.75 3.04
CA LEU A 79 7.29 -22.62 3.12
C LEU A 79 8.44 -22.10 2.24
N ASN A 80 8.13 -21.66 1.03
CA ASN A 80 9.13 -21.20 0.07
C ASN A 80 9.77 -19.85 0.46
N ILE A 81 9.05 -18.96 1.15
CA ILE A 81 9.59 -17.64 1.55
C ILE A 81 10.18 -17.60 2.97
N ALA A 82 10.00 -18.66 3.76
CA ALA A 82 10.35 -18.65 5.18
C ALA A 82 11.82 -18.27 5.43
N HIS A 83 12.73 -18.82 4.62
CA HIS A 83 14.17 -18.55 4.76
C HIS A 83 14.55 -17.08 4.48
N ILE A 84 13.82 -16.41 3.58
CA ILE A 84 14.04 -14.99 3.25
C ILE A 84 13.56 -14.10 4.40
N VAL A 85 12.38 -14.41 4.94
CA VAL A 85 11.71 -13.54 5.91
C VAL A 85 12.21 -13.76 7.34
N GLU A 86 12.38 -15.00 7.80
CA GLU A 86 12.75 -15.29 9.20
C GLU A 86 14.13 -14.75 9.58
N GLN A 87 15.04 -14.62 8.62
CA GLN A 87 16.39 -14.10 8.86
C GLN A 87 16.38 -12.66 9.38
N ASN A 88 15.51 -11.81 8.82
CA ASN A 88 15.46 -10.38 9.10
C ASN A 88 14.22 -9.96 9.93
N TYR A 89 13.13 -10.73 9.82
CA TYR A 89 11.82 -10.38 10.34
C TYR A 89 11.13 -11.61 10.97
N PRO A 90 11.62 -12.06 12.15
CA PRO A 90 11.16 -13.29 12.75
C PRO A 90 9.66 -13.26 13.04
N HIS A 91 9.00 -14.41 12.84
CA HIS A 91 7.56 -14.60 13.04
C HIS A 91 6.63 -13.85 12.08
N LEU A 92 7.14 -13.15 11.06
CA LEU A 92 6.32 -12.41 10.10
C LEU A 92 6.00 -13.18 8.81
N VAL A 93 6.52 -14.39 8.63
CA VAL A 93 6.32 -15.21 7.41
C VAL A 93 4.83 -15.35 7.05
N ASN A 94 3.99 -15.66 8.04
CA ASN A 94 2.55 -15.80 7.81
C ASN A 94 1.94 -14.51 7.24
N ARG A 95 2.32 -13.36 7.81
CA ARG A 95 1.80 -12.05 7.39
C ARG A 95 2.29 -11.67 5.99
N VAL A 96 3.52 -12.03 5.64
CA VAL A 96 4.05 -11.84 4.29
C VAL A 96 3.31 -12.74 3.30
N ALA A 97 3.13 -14.02 3.61
CA ALA A 97 2.36 -14.94 2.78
C ALA A 97 0.92 -14.45 2.56
N ASP A 98 0.24 -13.97 3.61
CA ASP A 98 -1.10 -13.37 3.51
C ASP A 98 -1.12 -12.12 2.62
N SER A 99 -0.03 -11.36 2.59
CA SER A 99 0.09 -10.18 1.72
C SER A 99 0.23 -10.58 0.26
N ILE A 100 1.04 -11.60 -0.06
CA ILE A 100 1.16 -12.16 -1.41
C ILE A 100 -0.20 -12.70 -1.88
N ILE A 101 -0.88 -13.50 -1.04
CA ILE A 101 -2.18 -14.07 -1.39
C ILE A 101 -3.25 -13.00 -1.62
N ARG A 102 -3.20 -11.88 -0.88
CA ARG A 102 -4.08 -10.73 -1.14
C ARG A 102 -3.77 -10.03 -2.45
N LEU A 103 -2.51 -9.93 -2.85
CA LEU A 103 -2.13 -9.37 -4.15
C LEU A 103 -2.58 -10.26 -5.33
N LEU A 104 -2.70 -11.56 -5.10
CA LEU A 104 -3.16 -12.54 -6.08
C LEU A 104 -4.69 -12.64 -6.16
N ALA A 105 -5.41 -12.09 -5.18
CA ALA A 105 -6.86 -12.06 -5.20
C ALA A 105 -7.32 -11.03 -6.23
N ASP A 106 -8.17 -11.47 -7.17
CA ASP A 106 -8.84 -10.59 -8.10
C ASP A 106 -9.67 -9.56 -7.30
N CYS A 107 -9.43 -8.28 -7.56
CA CYS A 107 -10.10 -7.18 -6.87
C CYS A 107 -11.61 -7.10 -7.21
N VAL A 108 -12.06 -7.81 -8.25
CA VAL A 108 -13.45 -7.83 -8.70
C VAL A 108 -14.22 -9.03 -8.14
N GLN A 109 -13.53 -10.13 -7.78
CA GLN A 109 -14.13 -11.33 -7.21
C GLN A 109 -13.41 -11.79 -5.92
N ASP A 110 -13.95 -11.35 -4.78
CA ASP A 110 -13.53 -11.75 -3.43
C ASP A 110 -13.57 -13.29 -3.22
N ASP A 111 -14.29 -14.02 -4.07
CA ASP A 111 -14.53 -15.47 -3.97
C ASP A 111 -13.68 -16.32 -4.94
N THR A 112 -12.60 -15.76 -5.50
CA THR A 112 -11.72 -16.54 -6.39
C THR A 112 -10.94 -17.58 -5.57
N LYS A 113 -11.44 -18.82 -5.58
CA LYS A 113 -10.86 -19.97 -4.84
C LYS A 113 -9.57 -20.51 -5.47
N ILE A 114 -9.25 -20.05 -6.67
CA ILE A 114 -8.12 -20.54 -7.48
C ILE A 114 -7.17 -19.40 -7.86
N VAL A 115 -5.89 -19.71 -7.90
CA VAL A 115 -4.84 -18.82 -8.38
C VAL A 115 -4.19 -19.48 -9.60
N THR A 116 -3.99 -18.70 -10.66
CA THR A 116 -3.33 -19.17 -11.87
C THR A 116 -1.85 -18.77 -11.86
N VAL A 117 -1.03 -19.48 -12.64
CA VAL A 117 0.37 -19.09 -12.90
C VAL A 117 0.48 -17.65 -13.44
N PHE A 118 -0.56 -17.18 -14.14
CA PHE A 118 -0.62 -15.84 -14.70
C PHE A 118 -0.77 -14.76 -13.64
N HIS A 119 -1.67 -14.98 -12.68
CA HIS A 119 -1.80 -14.09 -11.51
C HIS A 119 -0.47 -14.06 -10.74
N PHE A 120 0.14 -15.23 -10.54
CA PHE A 120 1.41 -15.33 -9.82
C PHE A 120 2.53 -14.57 -10.51
N VAL A 121 2.76 -14.80 -11.81
CA VAL A 121 3.80 -14.08 -12.54
C VAL A 121 3.51 -12.58 -12.61
N GLY A 122 2.23 -12.20 -12.81
CA GLY A 122 1.81 -10.81 -12.96
C GLY A 122 2.18 -9.93 -11.76
N ILE A 123 2.03 -10.41 -10.53
CA ILE A 123 2.36 -9.59 -9.34
C ILE A 123 3.86 -9.32 -9.18
N PHE A 124 4.73 -10.11 -9.82
CA PHE A 124 6.19 -9.93 -9.82
C PHE A 124 6.73 -9.31 -11.11
N GLU A 125 5.86 -8.86 -12.02
CA GLU A 125 6.31 -8.24 -13.27
C GLU A 125 7.19 -7.01 -12.99
N GLY A 126 8.38 -6.99 -13.58
CA GLY A 126 9.39 -5.95 -13.36
C GLY A 126 10.05 -5.96 -11.98
N ARG A 127 9.84 -7.00 -11.16
CA ARG A 127 10.37 -7.11 -9.79
C ARG A 127 11.23 -8.37 -9.63
N GLN A 128 12.31 -8.25 -8.87
CA GLN A 128 13.08 -9.41 -8.42
C GLN A 128 12.36 -10.06 -7.25
N PHE A 129 12.26 -11.40 -7.25
CA PHE A 129 11.48 -12.15 -6.27
C PHE A 129 11.95 -11.88 -4.83
N GLU A 130 13.19 -12.27 -4.48
CA GLU A 130 13.67 -12.18 -3.09
C GLU A 130 13.65 -10.74 -2.53
N PRO A 131 14.17 -9.71 -3.23
CA PRO A 131 14.10 -8.34 -2.72
C PRO A 131 12.66 -7.85 -2.54
N TYR A 132 11.73 -8.31 -3.38
CA TYR A 132 10.33 -7.98 -3.20
C TYR A 132 9.72 -8.63 -1.95
N ILE A 133 10.06 -9.90 -1.69
CA ILE A 133 9.67 -10.60 -0.46
C ILE A 133 10.26 -9.92 0.79
N GLU A 134 11.54 -9.53 0.76
CA GLU A 134 12.18 -8.79 1.85
C GLU A 134 11.47 -7.47 2.13
N ASN A 135 11.10 -6.73 1.08
CA ASN A 135 10.33 -5.49 1.22
C ASN A 135 8.96 -5.74 1.86
N LEU A 136 8.23 -6.79 1.46
CA LEU A 136 6.98 -7.18 2.13
C LEU A 136 7.19 -7.53 3.61
N GLY A 137 8.31 -8.20 3.93
CA GLY A 137 8.73 -8.45 5.32
C GLY A 137 8.98 -7.16 6.09
N HIS A 138 9.66 -6.20 5.47
CA HIS A 138 9.92 -4.89 6.05
C HIS A 138 8.63 -4.12 6.34
N ASP A 139 7.69 -4.13 5.41
CA ASP A 139 6.39 -3.47 5.53
C ASP A 139 5.57 -4.09 6.67
N ALA A 140 5.52 -5.42 6.72
CA ALA A 140 4.86 -6.18 7.79
C ALA A 140 5.45 -5.85 9.17
N TRP A 141 6.77 -5.66 9.25
CA TRP A 141 7.49 -5.28 10.45
C TRP A 141 7.18 -3.84 10.89
N MET A 142 7.19 -2.87 9.96
CA MET A 142 6.82 -1.49 10.29
C MET A 142 5.40 -1.43 10.85
N ILE A 143 4.46 -2.13 10.23
CA ILE A 143 3.08 -2.17 10.71
C ILE A 143 3.01 -2.84 12.08
N SER A 144 3.72 -3.94 12.35
CA SER A 144 3.66 -4.61 13.66
C SER A 144 4.18 -3.72 14.80
N LEU A 145 5.20 -2.89 14.53
CA LEU A 145 5.68 -1.91 15.49
C LEU A 145 4.69 -0.76 15.70
N LEU A 146 4.12 -0.21 14.63
CA LEU A 146 3.11 0.86 14.72
C LEU A 146 1.86 0.39 15.48
N SER A 147 1.35 -0.80 15.15
CA SER A 147 0.16 -1.38 15.79
C SER A 147 0.39 -1.84 17.24
N SER A 148 1.64 -1.84 17.74
CA SER A 148 1.92 -2.27 19.11
C SER A 148 1.44 -1.29 20.18
N GLY A 149 1.18 -0.03 19.81
CA GLY A 149 0.84 1.05 20.75
C GLY A 149 1.99 1.51 21.65
N GLN A 150 3.15 0.83 21.63
CA GLN A 150 4.30 1.16 22.48
C GLN A 150 5.09 2.32 21.88
N ALA A 151 5.23 3.41 22.63
CA ALA A 151 5.93 4.61 22.18
C ALA A 151 7.38 4.35 21.73
N SER A 152 8.10 3.44 22.39
CA SER A 152 9.47 3.06 21.99
C SER A 152 9.54 2.40 20.61
N ARG A 153 8.55 1.56 20.27
CA ARG A 153 8.45 0.89 18.97
C ARG A 153 8.01 1.85 17.86
N ILE A 154 7.08 2.76 18.16
CA ILE A 154 6.66 3.81 17.23
C ILE A 154 7.82 4.77 16.95
N LEU A 155 8.59 5.14 17.98
CA LEU A 155 9.81 5.95 17.82
C LEU A 155 10.83 5.25 16.92
N GLN A 156 11.03 3.94 17.08
CA GLN A 156 11.92 3.16 16.22
C GLN A 156 11.53 3.26 14.74
N VAL A 157 10.24 3.19 14.42
CA VAL A 157 9.76 3.37 13.05
C VAL A 157 9.99 4.80 12.58
N ALA A 158 9.60 5.80 13.36
CA ALA A 158 9.76 7.21 13.01
C ALA A 158 11.23 7.59 12.77
N ASP A 159 12.15 7.12 13.61
CA ASP A 159 13.58 7.37 13.45
C ASP A 159 14.13 6.70 12.19
N ARG A 160 13.66 5.50 11.83
CA ARG A 160 14.06 4.83 10.58
C ARG A 160 13.55 5.58 9.36
N LEU A 161 12.28 5.98 9.35
CA LEU A 161 11.69 6.76 8.26
C LEU A 161 12.36 8.13 8.10
N SER A 162 12.79 8.77 9.19
CA SER A 162 13.47 10.06 9.14
C SER A 162 14.83 10.03 8.41
N ARG A 163 15.44 8.85 8.25
CA ARG A 163 16.74 8.66 7.60
C ARG A 163 16.64 8.37 6.10
N ILE A 164 15.43 8.06 5.62
CA ILE A 164 15.20 7.63 4.24
C ILE A 164 14.28 8.66 3.58
N PRO A 165 14.73 9.39 2.54
CA PRO A 165 13.93 10.41 1.88
C PRO A 165 12.94 9.79 0.87
N ILE A 166 12.28 8.69 1.24
CA ILE A 166 11.33 7.96 0.41
C ILE A 166 10.03 7.84 1.18
N VAL A 167 8.90 8.03 0.49
CA VAL A 167 7.58 7.87 1.07
C VAL A 167 7.37 6.41 1.54
N PRO A 168 6.92 6.18 2.79
CA PRO A 168 6.59 4.84 3.25
C PRO A 168 5.45 4.21 2.44
N PRO A 169 5.32 2.87 2.46
CA PRO A 169 4.17 2.18 1.89
C PRO A 169 2.85 2.75 2.42
N ILE A 170 1.83 2.78 1.55
CA ILE A 170 0.55 3.41 1.86
C ILE A 170 -0.15 2.81 3.09
N GLU A 171 0.00 1.50 3.33
CA GLU A 171 -0.56 0.85 4.52
C GLU A 171 0.17 1.27 5.80
N SER A 172 1.49 1.48 5.76
CA SER A 172 2.22 2.06 6.90
C SER A 172 1.78 3.50 7.17
N LEU A 173 1.57 4.30 6.11
CA LEU A 173 1.03 5.67 6.24
C LEU A 173 -0.39 5.69 6.80
N LYS A 174 -1.23 4.73 6.39
CA LYS A 174 -2.58 4.54 6.94
C LYS A 174 -2.51 4.30 8.45
N GLN A 175 -1.64 3.39 8.90
CA GLN A 175 -1.45 3.10 10.33
C GLN A 175 -0.93 4.32 11.10
N ILE A 176 0.03 5.07 10.54
CA ILE A 176 0.47 6.37 11.10
C ILE A 176 -0.72 7.32 11.23
N GLY A 177 -1.56 7.43 10.20
CA GLY A 177 -2.77 8.24 10.21
C GLY A 177 -3.75 7.83 11.31
N MET A 178 -4.02 6.54 11.45
CA MET A 178 -4.91 6.02 12.50
C MET A 178 -4.41 6.37 13.90
N ILE A 179 -3.09 6.28 14.15
CA ILE A 179 -2.48 6.71 15.41
C ILE A 179 -2.62 8.22 15.61
N LEU A 180 -2.48 9.04 14.56
CA LEU A 180 -2.72 10.49 14.65
C LEU A 180 -4.19 10.83 14.96
N ALA A 181 -5.13 10.02 14.51
CA ALA A 181 -6.55 10.23 14.75
C ALA A 181 -6.99 9.86 16.17
N ASP A 182 -6.55 8.71 16.68
CA ASP A 182 -7.09 8.12 17.92
C ASP A 182 -6.03 7.49 18.85
N GLY A 183 -4.75 7.62 18.51
CA GLY A 183 -3.66 7.10 19.34
C GLY A 183 -3.38 7.96 20.59
N GLU A 184 -2.59 7.39 21.50
CA GLU A 184 -2.11 8.09 22.69
C GLU A 184 -1.31 9.36 22.34
N GLU A 185 -1.40 10.37 23.19
CA GLU A 185 -0.77 11.67 22.97
C GLU A 185 0.73 11.58 22.71
N GLN A 186 1.43 10.69 23.43
CA GLN A 186 2.86 10.47 23.23
C GLN A 186 3.16 9.92 21.83
N ASN A 187 2.36 8.96 21.36
CA ASN A 187 2.50 8.35 20.04
C ASN A 187 2.19 9.35 18.92
N ARG A 188 1.17 10.19 19.11
CA ARG A 188 0.86 11.30 18.19
C ARG A 188 2.06 12.23 18.04
N LYS A 189 2.63 12.72 19.14
CA LYS A 189 3.78 13.64 19.10
C LYS A 189 5.00 13.07 18.37
N ILE A 190 5.28 11.78 18.51
CA ILE A 190 6.39 11.12 17.80
C ILE A 190 6.16 11.19 16.29
N LEU A 191 4.97 10.84 15.83
CA LEU A 191 4.62 10.80 14.41
C LEU A 191 4.44 12.20 13.81
N GLU A 192 3.91 13.14 14.57
CA GLU A 192 3.85 14.55 14.19
C GLU A 192 5.25 15.11 13.95
N ARG A 193 6.21 14.80 14.83
CA ARG A 193 7.61 15.22 14.65
C ARG A 193 8.21 14.69 13.36
N TYR A 194 7.92 13.44 13.01
CA TYR A 194 8.33 12.84 11.74
C TYR A 194 7.69 13.57 10.54
N LEU A 195 6.38 13.80 10.54
CA LEU A 195 5.71 14.50 9.44
C LEU A 195 6.19 15.96 9.30
N LEU A 196 6.42 16.65 10.42
CA LEU A 196 6.93 18.02 10.44
C LEU A 196 8.38 18.14 9.96
N SER A 197 9.16 17.06 9.97
CA SER A 197 10.54 17.06 9.47
C SER A 197 10.63 16.87 7.96
N ALA A 198 9.56 16.41 7.29
CA ALA A 198 9.55 16.19 5.85
C ALA A 198 9.77 17.48 5.06
N ARG A 199 10.61 17.42 4.01
CA ARG A 199 10.97 18.54 3.13
C ARG A 199 11.07 18.08 1.67
N GLY A 200 11.07 19.03 0.74
CA GLY A 200 11.28 18.76 -0.69
C GLY A 200 10.31 17.74 -1.26
N GLN A 201 10.84 16.77 -2.02
CA GLN A 201 10.05 15.73 -2.68
C GLN A 201 9.28 14.85 -1.68
N LEU A 202 9.90 14.45 -0.57
CA LEU A 202 9.25 13.64 0.46
C LEU A 202 7.98 14.30 1.01
N LEU A 203 8.01 15.62 1.22
CA LEU A 203 6.83 16.37 1.67
C LEU A 203 5.69 16.31 0.64
N SER A 204 6.03 16.45 -0.64
CA SER A 204 5.08 16.36 -1.75
C SER A 204 4.48 14.96 -1.84
N ASP A 205 5.30 13.92 -1.73
CA ASP A 205 4.87 12.53 -1.82
C ASP A 205 3.99 12.14 -0.63
N LEU A 206 4.38 12.51 0.60
CA LEU A 206 3.55 12.29 1.79
C LEU A 206 2.19 12.98 1.65
N THR A 207 2.18 14.22 1.15
CA THR A 207 0.94 14.95 0.92
C THR A 207 0.04 14.20 -0.07
N SER A 208 0.59 13.78 -1.21
CA SER A 208 -0.14 13.00 -2.22
C SER A 208 -0.65 11.67 -1.66
N SER A 209 0.16 10.93 -0.91
CA SER A 209 -0.23 9.66 -0.29
C SER A 209 -1.35 9.82 0.74
N TYR A 210 -1.33 10.88 1.55
CA TYR A 210 -2.43 11.15 2.47
C TYR A 210 -3.70 11.62 1.76
N LEU A 211 -3.60 12.29 0.61
CA LEU A 211 -4.79 12.54 -0.22
C LEU A 211 -5.39 11.23 -0.75
N CYS A 212 -4.57 10.27 -1.16
CA CYS A 212 -5.04 8.95 -1.58
C CYS A 212 -5.82 8.25 -0.46
N LEU A 213 -5.35 8.38 0.78
CA LEU A 213 -6.00 7.78 1.96
C LEU A 213 -7.34 8.43 2.31
N LEU A 214 -7.70 9.59 1.74
CA LEU A 214 -9.05 10.15 1.85
C LEU A 214 -10.09 9.31 1.11
N GLU A 215 -9.68 8.40 0.22
CA GLU A 215 -10.58 7.47 -0.48
C GLU A 215 -10.71 6.11 0.24
N SER A 216 -10.06 5.92 1.39
CA SER A 216 -10.12 4.68 2.17
C SER A 216 -11.54 4.33 2.61
N ASP A 217 -11.88 3.04 2.59
CA ASP A 217 -13.18 2.55 3.08
C ASP A 217 -13.34 2.73 4.59
N GLU A 218 -12.24 2.69 5.35
CA GLU A 218 -12.23 2.88 6.80
C GLU A 218 -12.33 4.36 7.21
N GLU A 219 -13.33 4.70 8.05
CA GLU A 219 -13.52 6.05 8.63
C GLU A 219 -12.25 6.55 9.34
N LEU A 220 -11.62 5.70 10.15
CA LEU A 220 -10.47 6.08 10.97
C LEU A 220 -9.23 6.40 10.11
N ALA A 221 -9.05 5.70 8.99
CA ALA A 221 -8.00 5.99 8.03
C ALA A 221 -8.19 7.36 7.37
N ARG A 222 -9.43 7.70 6.97
CA ARG A 222 -9.75 9.02 6.39
C ARG A 222 -9.56 10.15 7.41
N LEU A 223 -9.99 9.95 8.66
CA LEU A 223 -9.71 10.87 9.76
C LEU A 223 -8.21 11.07 9.96
N GLY A 224 -7.46 9.97 9.97
CA GLY A 224 -6.01 9.97 10.11
C GLY A 224 -5.29 10.73 9.00
N ALA A 225 -5.74 10.56 7.77
CA ALA A 225 -5.25 11.32 6.62
C ALA A 225 -5.47 12.82 6.78
N LEU A 226 -6.66 13.26 7.20
CA LEU A 226 -6.93 14.67 7.48
C LEU A 226 -6.04 15.23 8.60
N ARG A 227 -5.80 14.45 9.67
CA ARG A 227 -4.88 14.84 10.74
C ARG A 227 -3.45 14.99 10.24
N ALA A 228 -2.95 14.03 9.48
CA ALA A 228 -1.62 14.08 8.90
C ALA A 228 -1.44 15.29 7.96
N LEU A 229 -2.42 15.56 7.11
CA LEU A 229 -2.44 16.75 6.23
C LEU A 229 -2.43 18.05 7.07
N SER A 230 -3.17 18.11 8.17
CA SER A 230 -3.17 19.25 9.10
C SER A 230 -1.81 19.51 9.74
N VAL A 231 -1.07 18.44 10.07
CA VAL A 231 0.29 18.52 10.62
C VAL A 231 1.27 19.03 9.56
N ILE A 232 1.19 18.49 8.34
CA ILE A 232 2.05 18.89 7.20
C ILE A 232 1.86 20.37 6.85
N GLY A 233 0.63 20.89 6.93
CA GLY A 233 0.35 22.32 7.05
C GLY A 233 0.65 23.20 5.81
N LYS A 234 1.05 22.62 4.67
CA LYS A 234 1.30 23.31 3.38
C LYS A 234 0.39 22.75 2.29
N LEU A 235 -0.92 22.94 2.44
CA LEU A 235 -1.91 22.30 1.60
C LEU A 235 -2.40 23.26 0.51
N ARG A 236 -2.25 22.87 -0.75
CA ARG A 236 -2.94 23.49 -1.90
C ARG A 236 -4.21 22.73 -2.29
N ASN A 237 -4.58 21.72 -1.50
CA ASN A 237 -5.60 20.73 -1.83
C ASN A 237 -7.01 21.14 -1.35
N VAL A 238 -7.31 22.44 -1.42
CA VAL A 238 -8.59 23.01 -0.94
C VAL A 238 -9.78 22.36 -1.64
N ARG A 239 -9.65 22.06 -2.94
CA ARG A 239 -10.69 21.40 -3.73
C ARG A 239 -11.01 20.00 -3.19
N GLN A 240 -9.99 19.19 -2.90
CA GLN A 240 -10.14 17.85 -2.34
C GLN A 240 -10.78 17.90 -0.94
N LEU A 241 -10.32 18.82 -0.09
CA LEU A 241 -10.86 18.98 1.26
C LEU A 241 -12.32 19.45 1.26
N ARG A 242 -12.69 20.37 0.34
CA ARG A 242 -14.08 20.81 0.16
C ARG A 242 -14.97 19.66 -0.31
N TYR A 243 -14.47 18.85 -1.23
CA TYR A 243 -15.20 17.66 -1.67
C TYR A 243 -15.47 16.69 -0.51
N ILE A 244 -14.47 16.40 0.33
CA ILE A 244 -14.65 15.58 1.54
C ILE A 244 -15.65 16.19 2.52
N LEU A 245 -15.57 17.50 2.77
CA LEU A 245 -16.52 18.20 3.64
C LEU A 245 -17.98 18.04 3.18
N GLU A 246 -18.21 18.04 1.86
CA GLU A 246 -19.55 17.99 1.28
C GLU A 246 -20.05 16.55 1.07
N HIS A 247 -19.17 15.61 0.72
CA HIS A 247 -19.55 14.30 0.17
C HIS A 247 -19.10 13.08 0.99
N ASP A 248 -18.27 13.22 2.04
CA ASP A 248 -17.90 12.05 2.86
C ASP A 248 -19.14 11.42 3.54
N THR A 249 -19.12 10.12 3.80
CA THR A 249 -20.23 9.45 4.49
C THR A 249 -20.23 9.68 6.00
N SER A 250 -19.08 10.09 6.57
CA SER A 250 -18.92 10.30 8.02
C SER A 250 -18.95 11.77 8.40
N GLU A 251 -19.87 12.14 9.30
CA GLU A 251 -19.94 13.47 9.89
C GLU A 251 -18.70 13.83 10.74
N LYS A 252 -17.95 12.84 11.25
CA LYS A 252 -16.67 13.12 11.92
C LYS A 252 -15.63 13.58 10.91
N VAL A 253 -15.54 12.87 9.77
CA VAL A 253 -14.60 13.19 8.69
C VAL A 253 -14.92 14.56 8.11
N LYS A 254 -16.20 14.85 7.83
CA LYS A 254 -16.64 16.18 7.37
C LYS A 254 -16.23 17.29 8.33
N ARG A 255 -16.49 17.13 9.62
CA ARG A 255 -16.12 18.12 10.64
C ARG A 255 -14.61 18.36 10.69
N GLU A 256 -13.81 17.30 10.58
CA GLU A 256 -12.34 17.41 10.58
C GLU A 256 -11.84 18.13 9.31
N ALA A 257 -12.39 17.81 8.14
CA ALA A 257 -12.09 18.52 6.90
C ALA A 257 -12.45 20.01 6.99
N GLY A 258 -13.61 20.33 7.59
CA GLY A 258 -14.04 21.72 7.83
C GLY A 258 -13.11 22.48 8.77
N ARG A 259 -12.59 21.85 9.84
CA ARG A 259 -11.57 22.47 10.71
C ARG A 259 -10.27 22.75 9.96
N LEU A 260 -9.84 21.80 9.13
CA LEU A 260 -8.63 21.94 8.34
C LEU A 260 -8.75 23.07 7.32
N LEU A 261 -9.87 23.16 6.60
CA LEU A 261 -10.16 24.26 5.67
C LEU A 261 -10.09 25.62 6.36
N LYS A 262 -10.78 25.80 7.49
CA LYS A 262 -10.74 27.05 8.27
C LYS A 262 -9.32 27.45 8.69
N ARG A 263 -8.46 26.46 8.97
CA ARG A 263 -7.05 26.69 9.35
C ARG A 263 -6.17 27.07 8.15
N ILE A 264 -6.52 26.62 6.95
CA ILE A 264 -5.85 27.05 5.72
C ILE A 264 -6.25 28.50 5.43
N ASP A 265 -7.55 28.79 5.45
CA ASP A 265 -8.08 30.14 5.20
C ASP A 265 -7.51 31.19 6.18
N SER A 266 -7.36 30.84 7.46
CA SER A 266 -6.80 31.75 8.47
C SER A 266 -5.29 32.00 8.33
N LYS A 267 -4.56 31.14 7.61
CA LYS A 267 -3.13 31.31 7.32
C LYS A 267 -2.88 32.10 6.01
N GLU A 268 -3.89 32.23 5.16
CA GLU A 268 -3.79 32.96 3.88
C GLU A 268 -4.10 34.46 4.01
N VAL A 269 -4.58 34.94 5.16
CA VAL A 269 -4.71 36.38 5.42
C VAL A 269 -3.33 36.94 5.82
N PRO A 270 -2.66 37.75 4.98
CA PRO A 270 -1.51 38.52 5.44
C PRO A 270 -2.02 39.51 6.48
N SER A 271 -1.38 39.58 7.64
CA SER A 271 -1.62 40.64 8.61
C SER A 271 -1.08 41.97 8.05
N ASP A 272 -1.85 42.61 7.17
CA ASP A 272 -1.55 43.93 6.59
C ASP A 272 -1.80 45.09 7.58
N GLU A 273 -1.95 44.83 8.88
CA GLU A 273 -2.18 45.86 9.92
C GLU A 273 -0.98 46.13 10.84
N GLN A 274 0.25 45.82 10.41
CA GLN A 274 1.46 46.23 11.16
C GLN A 274 2.52 46.91 10.29
N ILE A 275 2.14 47.84 9.42
CA ILE A 275 3.07 48.83 8.87
C ILE A 275 2.39 50.20 8.83
N THR A 276 2.30 50.86 9.98
CA THR A 276 2.51 52.32 10.13
C THR A 276 2.46 52.69 11.61
N ARG A 277 3.58 52.44 12.30
CA ARG A 277 4.04 53.27 13.42
C ARG A 277 5.56 53.24 13.40
N ILE A 278 6.15 54.28 12.82
CA ILE A 278 7.27 55.11 13.30
C ILE A 278 7.25 56.35 12.42
#